data_AF-A0A3N4H471-F1
#
_entry.id   AF-A0A3N4H471-F1
#
_cell.length_a   1.000
_cell.length_b   1.000
_cell.length_c   1.000
_cell.angle_alpha   90.00
_cell.angle_beta   90.00
_cell.angle_gamma   90.00
#
_symmetry.space_group_name_H-M   'P 1'
#
loop_
_entity.id
_entity.type
_entity.pdbx_description
1 polymer ?
#
loop_
_entity_poly.entity_id
_entity_poly.type
_entity_poly.pdbx_seq_one_letter_code
_entity_poly.pdbx_strand_id
1 'polypeptide(L)'
;MAWDKEGGLLVVESEASRLSRVDLASGVVTTVADGLKLSAAPINLDNLVTPSYWFDGVAVGQSVDIYVSGGGKNVIYRISKN
;
A
#
# COMPACT_ATOMS: atom_id res chain seq x y z
N MET A 1 4.55 2.03 -4.57
CA MET A 1 5.66 1.58 -3.69
C MET A 1 6.50 2.78 -3.29
N ALA A 2 7.20 2.71 -2.17
CA ALA A 2 8.13 3.76 -1.70
C ALA A 2 9.24 3.16 -0.83
N TRP A 3 10.39 3.83 -0.75
CA TRP A 3 11.41 3.48 0.22
C TRP A 3 11.12 4.09 1.57
N ASP A 4 11.27 3.33 2.65
CA ASP A 4 11.34 3.90 3.99
C ASP A 4 12.75 4.44 4.31
N LYS A 5 12.88 5.10 5.46
CA LYS A 5 14.14 5.71 5.91
C LYS A 5 15.19 4.69 6.38
N GLU A 6 14.79 3.45 6.62
CA GLU A 6 15.63 2.35 7.08
C GLU A 6 16.06 1.44 5.91
N GLY A 7 15.71 1.79 4.66
CA GLY A 7 16.07 1.04 3.46
C GLY A 7 15.12 -0.12 3.10
N GLY A 8 13.97 -0.23 3.78
CA GLY A 8 12.91 -1.17 3.42
C GLY A 8 12.04 -0.65 2.28
N LEU A 9 11.45 -1.59 1.53
CA LEU A 9 10.50 -1.27 0.46
C LEU A 9 9.06 -1.38 0.98
N LEU A 10 8.32 -0.28 0.93
CA LEU A 10 6.89 -0.23 1.22
C LEU A 10 6.08 -0.56 -0.03
N VAL A 11 5.17 -1.52 0.09
CA VAL A 11 4.31 -2.02 -0.99
C VAL A 11 2.86 -1.96 -0.55
N VAL A 12 2.03 -1.32 -1.38
CA VAL A 12 0.57 -1.32 -1.21
C VAL A 12 0.01 -2.52 -1.94
N GLU A 13 -0.64 -3.41 -1.22
CA GLU A 13 -1.27 -4.63 -1.73
C GLU A 13 -2.78 -4.41 -1.77
N SER A 14 -3.31 -3.88 -2.88
CA SER A 14 -4.71 -3.44 -2.96
C SER A 14 -5.72 -4.55 -2.64
N GLU A 15 -5.53 -5.75 -3.19
CA GLU A 15 -6.44 -6.89 -2.93
C GLU A 15 -6.33 -7.41 -1.50
N ALA A 16 -5.13 -7.38 -0.92
CA ALA A 16 -4.91 -7.76 0.48
C ALA A 16 -5.34 -6.65 1.46
N SER A 17 -5.75 -5.48 0.97
CA SER A 17 -6.14 -4.33 1.81
C SER A 17 -5.03 -3.92 2.80
N ARG A 18 -3.77 -4.03 2.38
CA ARG A 18 -2.62 -3.98 3.29
C ARG A 18 -1.48 -3.12 2.76
N LEU A 19 -0.76 -2.47 3.69
CA LEU A 19 0.57 -1.93 3.47
C LEU A 19 1.60 -2.89 4.08
N SER A 20 2.49 -3.38 3.23
CA SER A 20 3.59 -4.26 3.63
C SER A 20 4.94 -3.58 3.51
N ARG A 21 5.88 -4.00 4.35
CA ARG A 21 7.30 -3.63 4.27
C ARG A 21 8.10 -4.88 3.92
N VAL A 22 8.97 -4.76 2.92
CA VAL A 22 9.91 -5.81 2.53
C VAL A 22 11.31 -5.38 2.93
N ASP A 23 11.98 -6.21 3.72
CA ASP A 23 13.42 -6.13 3.94
C ASP A 23 14.14 -6.76 2.75
N LEU A 24 14.90 -5.97 1.98
CA LEU A 24 15.50 -6.47 0.74
C LEU A 24 16.75 -7.32 0.95
N ALA A 25 17.36 -7.28 2.14
CA ALA A 25 18.53 -8.09 2.43
C ALA A 25 18.13 -9.55 2.77
N SER A 26 17.04 -9.71 3.51
CA SER A 26 16.55 -11.00 4.00
C SER A 26 15.34 -11.54 3.22
N GLY A 27 14.63 -10.69 2.49
CA GLY A 27 13.35 -11.02 1.84
C GLY A 27 12.16 -11.12 2.80
N VAL A 28 12.34 -10.79 4.08
CA VAL A 28 11.26 -10.85 5.07
C VAL A 28 10.22 -9.76 4.78
N VAL A 29 8.96 -10.15 4.79
CA VAL A 29 7.81 -9.24 4.62
C VAL A 29 7.09 -9.07 5.96
N THR A 30 6.84 -7.83 6.35
CA THR A 30 6.07 -7.49 7.55
C THR A 30 4.88 -6.59 7.22
N THR A 31 3.79 -6.77 7.95
CA THR A 31 2.61 -5.89 7.84
C THR A 31 2.86 -4.59 8.59
N VAL A 32 2.71 -3.46 7.91
CA VAL A 32 2.78 -2.12 8.51
C VAL A 32 1.39 -1.63 8.91
N ALA A 33 0.39 -1.84 8.05
CA ALA A 33 -1.00 -1.54 8.33
C ALA A 33 -1.91 -2.48 7.55
N ASP A 34 -3.02 -2.87 8.15
CA ASP A 34 -3.99 -3.82 7.57
C ASP A 34 -5.41 -3.23 7.58
N GLY A 35 -6.33 -3.82 6.82
CA GLY A 35 -7.73 -3.40 6.75
C GLY A 35 -7.96 -2.05 6.05
N LEU A 36 -7.00 -1.60 5.25
CA LEU A 36 -7.08 -0.36 4.48
C LEU A 36 -8.20 -0.47 3.43
N LYS A 37 -8.96 0.61 3.22
CA LYS A 37 -10.00 0.67 2.21
C LYS A 37 -9.39 1.15 0.89
N LEU A 38 -8.64 0.23 0.29
CA LEU A 38 -7.96 0.41 -0.98
C LEU A 38 -8.93 0.17 -2.14
N SER A 39 -8.49 0.57 -3.32
CA SER A 39 -9.20 0.34 -4.58
C SER A 39 -9.23 -1.15 -4.86
N ALA A 40 -10.43 -1.72 -5.02
CA ALA A 40 -10.59 -3.11 -5.42
C ALA A 40 -10.63 -3.22 -6.94
N ALA A 41 -10.24 -4.39 -7.47
CA ALA A 41 -10.61 -4.75 -8.83
C ALA A 41 -12.14 -4.68 -8.98
N PRO A 42 -12.68 -4.22 -10.12
CA PRO A 42 -14.11 -4.23 -10.33
C PRO A 42 -14.62 -5.67 -10.26
N ILE A 43 -15.53 -5.89 -9.31
CA ILE A 43 -16.12 -7.19 -9.00
C ILE A 43 -16.71 -7.80 -10.28
N ASN A 44 -16.27 -8.99 -10.65
CA ASN A 44 -16.72 -9.79 -11.81
C ASN A 44 -16.20 -9.39 -13.20
N LEU A 45 -15.07 -8.67 -13.32
CA LEU A 45 -14.39 -8.47 -14.62
C LEU A 45 -13.03 -9.16 -14.71
N ASP A 46 -12.78 -10.18 -13.89
CA ASP A 46 -11.50 -10.92 -13.80
C ASP A 46 -10.98 -11.45 -15.16
N ASN A 47 -11.85 -11.58 -16.17
CA ASN A 47 -11.51 -12.00 -17.54
C ASN A 47 -11.81 -10.95 -18.62
N LEU A 48 -12.21 -9.73 -18.25
CA LEU A 48 -12.70 -8.68 -19.17
C LEU A 48 -12.03 -7.31 -18.97
N VAL A 49 -11.34 -7.09 -17.84
CA VAL A 49 -10.50 -5.91 -17.65
C VAL A 49 -9.07 -6.35 -17.37
N THR A 50 -8.12 -5.73 -18.04
CA THR A 50 -6.74 -5.75 -17.56
C THR A 50 -6.73 -5.11 -16.16
N PRO A 51 -6.01 -5.65 -15.15
CA PRO A 51 -6.00 -5.17 -13.76
C PRO A 51 -5.48 -3.73 -13.54
N SER A 52 -5.46 -2.88 -14.57
CA SER A 52 -4.50 -1.80 -14.75
C SER A 52 -4.99 -0.41 -14.36
N TYR A 53 -6.19 -0.24 -13.81
CA TYR A 53 -6.77 1.11 -13.64
C TYR A 53 -6.91 1.60 -12.19
N TRP A 54 -6.60 0.77 -11.19
CA TRP A 54 -6.83 1.11 -9.78
C TRP A 54 -5.65 0.74 -8.89
N PHE A 55 -4.61 1.57 -8.93
CA PHE A 55 -3.47 1.45 -8.03
C PHE A 55 -3.55 2.51 -6.94
N ASP A 56 -3.36 2.06 -5.70
CA ASP A 56 -3.12 2.96 -4.59
C ASP A 56 -1.63 3.24 -4.42
N GLY A 57 -1.33 4.49 -4.06
CA GLY A 57 0.01 5.00 -3.87
C GLY A 57 0.43 4.96 -2.41
N VAL A 58 1.75 4.95 -2.21
CA VAL A 58 2.36 5.17 -0.90
C VAL A 58 3.50 6.18 -1.05
N ALA A 59 3.63 7.09 -0.08
CA ALA A 59 4.72 8.04 0.03
C ALA A 59 5.18 8.15 1.50
N VAL A 60 6.45 8.49 1.70
CA VAL A 60 7.04 8.68 3.04
C VAL A 60 7.40 10.15 3.20
N GLY A 61 6.84 10.78 4.24
CA GLY A 61 7.10 12.16 4.60
C GLY A 61 8.50 12.35 5.21
N GLN A 62 8.95 13.59 5.28
CA GLN A 62 10.21 13.94 5.95
C GLN A 62 10.19 13.61 7.45
N SER A 63 9.00 13.66 8.08
CA SER A 63 8.73 13.26 9.47
C SER A 63 8.72 11.74 9.70
N VAL A 64 9.02 10.93 8.67
CA VAL A 64 8.89 9.45 8.68
C VAL A 64 7.44 8.96 8.67
N ASP A 65 6.45 9.85 8.69
CA ASP A 65 5.04 9.48 8.48
C ASP A 65 4.84 8.85 7.09
N ILE A 66 4.04 7.79 7.03
CA ILE A 66 3.68 7.11 5.79
C ILE A 66 2.28 7.54 5.38
N TYR A 67 2.12 7.92 4.11
CA TYR A 67 0.85 8.30 3.51
C TYR A 67 0.44 7.27 2.46
N VAL A 68 -0.77 6.74 2.56
CA VAL A 68 -1.32 5.75 1.63
C VAL A 68 -2.64 6.28 1.05
N SER A 69 -2.79 6.27 -0.27
CA SER A 69 -4.11 6.55 -0.87
C SER A 69 -5.05 5.38 -0.64
N GLY A 70 -6.31 5.66 -0.35
CA GLY A 70 -7.37 4.66 -0.26
C GLY A 70 -8.48 4.99 -1.23
N GLY A 71 -8.29 4.66 -2.51
CA GLY A 71 -9.25 4.96 -3.57
C GLY A 71 -10.61 4.28 -3.36
N GLY A 72 -10.66 3.15 -2.64
CA GLY A 72 -11.91 2.48 -2.26
C GLY A 72 -12.83 3.29 -1.34
N LYS A 73 -12.30 4.32 -0.66
CA LYS A 73 -13.11 5.25 0.16
C LYS A 73 -12.83 6.74 -0.12
N ASN A 74 -12.02 7.06 -1.12
CA ASN A 74 -11.56 8.43 -1.39
C ASN A 74 -10.92 9.09 -0.16
N VAL A 75 -9.98 8.38 0.49
CA VAL A 75 -9.27 8.84 1.69
C VAL A 75 -7.76 8.83 1.50
N ILE A 76 -7.05 9.56 2.36
CA ILE A 76 -5.60 9.41 2.59
C ILE A 76 -5.39 8.92 4.01
N TYR A 77 -4.73 7.77 4.16
CA TYR A 77 -4.28 7.27 5.44
C TYR A 77 -2.95 7.92 5.81
N ARG A 78 -2.79 8.30 7.08
CA ARG A 78 -1.50 8.66 7.69
C ARG A 78 -1.17 7.63 8.75
N ILE A 79 0.01 7.02 8.64
CA ILE A 79 0.55 6.07 9.61
C ILE A 79 1.80 6.70 10.21
N SER A 80 1.78 6.93 11.51
CA SER A 80 2.89 7.54 12.26
C SER A 80 3.55 6.46 13.13
N LYS A 81 4.87 6.56 13.35
CA LYS A 81 5.51 5.81 14.43
C LYS A 81 4.93 6.33 15.75
N ASN A 82 4.50 5.41 16.62
CA ASN A 82 4.16 5.73 18.01
C ASN A 82 5.36 6.27 18.76
#